data_AF-A0A2W5E9J1-F1
#
_entry.id   AF-A0A2W5E9J1-F1
#
_cell.length_a   1.000
_cell.length_b   1.000
_cell.length_c   1.000
_cell.angle_alpha   90.00
_cell.angle_beta   90.00
_cell.angle_gamma   90.00
#
_symmetry.space_group_name_H-M   'P 1'
#
loop_
_entity.id
_entity.type
_entity.pdbx_description
1 polymer ?
#
loop_
_entity_poly.entity_id
_entity_poly.type
_entity_poly.pdbx_seq_one_letter_code
_entity_poly.pdbx_strand_id
1 'polypeptide(L)'
;IVQQSKSFDLLLNNLFASYFAAALLIPEGSIAEDFKQLSSNKEWDGQAWLHLLEKYNITTEMFIQRLTSILPHHFGINQLFFLRMYGSNKNGFDISKELHLSQLHNPHANLVNEHYCRRWGAITAIQKQQELPEKKKYKDLQIDVQISHYWQTQNRYLCITISKPPIDKKSENSGSVTLGLLIDGNLMKLMQFLNDPNIPTRTVHTTCERCSMQDCKERVSEPIQIQKQLKEQEIKKAIEGLDKFTG
;
A
#
# COMPACT_ATOMS: atom_id res chain seq x y z
N ILE A 1 4.84 32.84 16.01
CA ILE A 1 5.17 31.92 17.12
C ILE A 1 4.84 30.51 16.65
N VAL A 2 5.89 29.69 16.54
CA VAL A 2 5.88 28.33 16.01
C VAL A 2 5.17 27.41 17.02
N GLN A 3 3.93 27.01 16.75
CA GLN A 3 3.26 25.89 17.43
C GLN A 3 3.70 24.58 16.75
N GLN A 4 4.87 24.05 17.09
CA GLN A 4 5.40 22.86 16.39
C GLN A 4 5.95 21.78 17.33
N SER A 5 6.19 22.05 18.63
CA SER A 5 6.74 21.04 19.55
C SER A 5 5.69 20.07 20.11
N LYS A 6 4.52 20.55 20.56
CA LYS A 6 3.48 19.67 21.15
C LYS A 6 2.92 18.62 20.17
N SER A 7 2.96 18.88 18.86
CA SER A 7 2.43 17.96 17.85
C SER A 7 3.41 16.82 17.55
N PHE A 8 4.70 17.13 17.40
CA PHE A 8 5.71 16.12 17.09
C PHE A 8 5.92 15.16 18.25
N ASP A 9 6.13 15.67 19.47
CA ASP A 9 6.36 14.81 20.64
C ASP A 9 5.14 13.93 20.93
N LEU A 10 3.92 14.44 20.73
CA LEU A 10 2.70 13.66 20.86
C LEU A 10 2.61 12.56 19.80
N LEU A 11 2.93 12.86 18.53
CA LEU A 11 2.97 11.86 17.46
C LEU A 11 4.02 10.78 17.72
N LEU A 12 5.20 11.19 18.21
CA LEU A 12 6.30 10.29 18.54
C LEU A 12 5.96 9.40 19.74
N ASN A 13 5.39 9.98 20.79
CA ASN A 13 4.92 9.22 21.96
C ASN A 13 3.80 8.25 21.58
N ASN A 14 2.85 8.66 20.74
CA ASN A 14 1.81 7.77 20.22
C ASN A 14 2.39 6.63 19.39
N LEU A 15 3.44 6.90 18.59
CA LEU A 15 4.17 5.86 17.85
C LEU A 15 4.85 4.86 18.79
N PHE A 16 5.59 5.35 19.80
CA PHE A 16 6.25 4.49 20.78
C PHE A 16 5.26 3.67 21.61
N ALA A 17 4.17 4.28 22.07
CA ALA A 17 3.11 3.60 22.81
C ALA A 17 2.47 2.50 21.95
N SER A 18 2.17 2.79 20.68
CA SER A 18 1.60 1.80 19.75
C SER A 18 2.58 0.65 19.48
N TYR A 19 3.87 0.96 19.28
CA TYR A 19 4.92 -0.04 19.08
C TYR A 19 5.11 -0.93 20.32
N PHE A 20 5.18 -0.32 21.51
CA PHE A 20 5.32 -1.03 22.76
C PHE A 20 4.11 -1.94 23.03
N ALA A 21 2.89 -1.43 22.83
CA ALA A 21 1.67 -2.22 22.96
C ALA A 21 1.66 -3.42 21.99
N ALA A 22 2.04 -3.21 20.73
CA ALA A 22 2.15 -4.30 19.77
C ALA A 22 3.22 -5.32 20.17
N ALA A 23 4.37 -4.88 20.67
CA ALA A 23 5.44 -5.77 21.12
C ALA A 23 5.06 -6.57 22.38
N LEU A 24 4.26 -5.98 23.28
CA LEU A 24 3.77 -6.64 24.49
C LEU A 24 2.71 -7.70 24.17
N LEU A 25 1.77 -7.39 23.27
CA LEU A 25 0.69 -8.32 22.88
C LEU A 25 1.16 -9.41 21.91
N ILE A 26 2.22 -9.15 21.14
CA ILE A 26 2.71 -10.04 20.07
C ILE A 26 4.17 -10.42 20.37
N PRO A 27 4.39 -11.50 21.14
CA PRO A 27 5.72 -11.99 21.45
C PRO A 27 6.52 -12.27 20.16
N GLU A 28 7.74 -11.74 20.12
CA GLU A 28 8.58 -11.74 18.92
C GLU A 28 8.86 -13.15 18.36
N GLY A 29 9.24 -14.09 19.22
CA GLY A 29 9.51 -15.47 18.79
C GLY A 29 8.26 -16.17 18.23
N SER A 30 7.12 -15.99 18.89
CA SER A 30 5.86 -16.62 18.50
C SER A 30 5.37 -16.11 17.14
N ILE A 31 5.41 -14.80 16.92
CA ILE A 31 4.98 -14.25 15.62
C ILE A 31 5.95 -14.59 14.49
N ALA A 32 7.26 -14.66 14.77
CA ALA A 32 8.23 -15.09 13.78
C ALA A 32 7.98 -16.55 13.36
N GLU A 33 7.69 -17.44 14.31
CA GLU A 33 7.36 -18.83 14.01
C GLU A 33 6.05 -18.97 13.24
N ASP A 34 4.97 -18.32 13.70
CA ASP A 34 3.68 -18.31 13.01
C ASP A 34 3.80 -17.80 11.57
N PHE A 35 4.54 -16.70 11.38
CA PHE A 35 4.77 -16.14 10.06
C PHE A 35 5.60 -17.06 9.18
N LYS A 36 6.60 -17.74 9.74
CA LYS A 36 7.40 -18.73 9.01
C LYS A 36 6.54 -19.91 8.54
N GLN A 37 5.62 -20.38 9.36
CA GLN A 37 4.67 -21.42 8.98
C GLN A 37 3.75 -20.94 7.86
N LEU A 38 3.18 -19.75 8.02
CA LEU A 38 2.27 -19.14 7.04
C LEU A 38 2.95 -18.91 5.68
N SER A 39 4.20 -18.44 5.68
CA SER A 39 4.99 -18.18 4.46
C SER A 39 5.45 -19.46 3.75
N SER A 40 5.50 -20.58 4.47
CA SER A 40 5.87 -21.88 3.92
C SER A 40 4.74 -22.55 3.11
N ASN A 41 3.52 -22.01 3.16
CA ASN A 41 2.41 -22.50 2.35
C ASN A 41 2.63 -22.18 0.87
N LYS A 42 2.34 -23.14 -0.01
CA LYS A 42 2.46 -22.99 -1.47
C LYS A 42 1.28 -22.27 -2.11
N GLU A 43 0.15 -22.23 -1.40
CA GLU A 43 -1.07 -21.56 -1.83
C GLU A 43 -1.41 -20.45 -0.85
N TRP A 44 -1.98 -19.37 -1.37
CA TRP A 44 -2.42 -18.25 -0.57
C TRP A 44 -3.67 -18.61 0.23
N ASP A 45 -3.56 -18.54 1.55
CA ASP A 45 -4.70 -18.66 2.46
C ASP A 45 -4.87 -17.37 3.28
N GLY A 46 -5.81 -16.53 2.85
CA GLY A 46 -6.14 -15.30 3.57
C GLY A 46 -6.73 -15.54 4.98
N GLN A 47 -7.43 -16.65 5.21
CA GLN A 47 -8.04 -16.92 6.51
C GLN A 47 -6.99 -17.19 7.58
N ALA A 48 -5.87 -17.82 7.22
CA ALA A 48 -4.73 -18.00 8.13
C ALA A 48 -4.20 -16.66 8.68
N TRP A 49 -4.16 -15.60 7.85
CA TRP A 49 -3.75 -14.27 8.29
C TRP A 49 -4.77 -13.63 9.25
N LEU A 50 -6.07 -13.76 8.96
CA LEU A 50 -7.13 -13.25 9.84
C LEU A 50 -7.13 -13.98 11.18
N HIS A 51 -6.86 -15.28 11.18
CA HIS A 51 -6.75 -16.07 12.40
C HIS A 51 -5.61 -15.59 13.32
N LEU A 52 -4.50 -15.07 12.76
CA LEU A 52 -3.44 -14.45 13.58
C LEU A 52 -3.94 -13.19 14.30
N LEU A 53 -4.80 -12.39 13.67
CA LEU A 53 -5.40 -11.23 14.34
C LEU A 53 -6.24 -11.65 15.55
N GLU A 54 -7.01 -12.74 15.40
CA GLU A 54 -7.82 -13.31 16.48
C GLU A 54 -6.96 -13.92 17.58
N LYS A 55 -5.96 -14.73 17.21
CA LYS A 55 -5.02 -15.40 18.13
C LYS A 55 -4.33 -14.42 19.07
N TYR A 56 -3.86 -13.29 18.55
CA TYR A 56 -3.17 -12.27 19.35
C TYR A 56 -4.12 -11.20 19.90
N ASN A 57 -5.41 -11.23 19.55
CA ASN A 57 -6.42 -10.22 19.92
C ASN A 57 -5.97 -8.78 19.61
N ILE A 58 -5.54 -8.56 18.36
CA ILE A 58 -4.93 -7.30 17.90
C ILE A 58 -5.68 -6.71 16.71
N THR A 59 -5.49 -5.41 16.51
CA THR A 59 -5.98 -4.75 15.30
C THR A 59 -5.05 -5.01 14.11
N THR A 60 -5.60 -4.82 12.91
CA THR A 60 -4.84 -4.91 11.66
C THR A 60 -3.61 -4.01 11.63
N GLU A 61 -3.69 -2.76 12.11
CA GLU A 61 -2.54 -1.85 12.12
C GLU A 61 -1.47 -2.34 13.07
N MET A 62 -1.84 -2.82 14.27
CA MET A 62 -0.86 -3.35 15.22
C MET A 62 -0.13 -4.55 14.63
N PHE A 63 -0.88 -5.43 13.97
CA PHE A 63 -0.30 -6.59 13.30
C PHE A 63 0.66 -6.21 12.18
N ILE A 64 0.24 -5.36 11.22
CA ILE A 64 1.12 -4.98 10.11
C ILE A 64 2.30 -4.13 10.62
N GLN A 65 2.09 -3.22 11.58
CA GLN A 65 3.16 -2.45 12.21
C GLN A 65 4.15 -3.35 12.95
N ARG A 66 3.71 -4.46 13.55
CA ARG A 66 4.62 -5.44 14.14
C ARG A 66 5.43 -6.16 13.08
N LEU A 67 4.80 -6.53 11.96
CA LEU A 67 5.51 -7.16 10.84
C LEU A 67 6.59 -6.25 10.23
N THR A 68 6.42 -4.92 10.25
CA THR A 68 7.47 -4.02 9.75
C THR A 68 8.77 -4.07 10.54
N SER A 69 8.75 -4.56 11.80
CA SER A 69 9.97 -4.81 12.58
C SER A 69 10.43 -6.26 12.54
N ILE A 70 9.48 -7.22 12.55
CA ILE A 70 9.78 -8.66 12.53
C ILE A 70 10.42 -9.08 11.20
N LEU A 71 9.92 -8.57 10.06
CA LEU A 71 10.37 -8.97 8.73
C LEU A 71 11.83 -8.61 8.43
N PRO A 72 12.28 -7.38 8.71
CA PRO A 72 13.70 -7.04 8.63
C PRO A 72 14.56 -7.89 9.58
N HIS A 73 14.15 -8.02 10.83
CA HIS A 73 15.00 -8.60 11.88
C HIS A 73 15.17 -10.13 11.75
N HIS A 74 14.08 -10.87 11.51
CA HIS A 74 14.10 -12.34 11.47
C HIS A 74 14.31 -12.91 10.07
N PHE A 75 13.94 -12.16 9.03
CA PHE A 75 13.88 -12.68 7.66
C PHE A 75 14.70 -11.87 6.66
N GLY A 76 15.33 -10.77 7.07
CA GLY A 76 16.14 -9.92 6.20
C GLY A 76 15.35 -9.19 5.11
N ILE A 77 14.02 -9.06 5.28
CA ILE A 77 13.14 -8.36 4.34
C ILE A 77 13.07 -6.88 4.75
N ASN A 78 14.01 -6.09 4.21
CA ASN A 78 14.10 -4.66 4.52
C ASN A 78 13.25 -3.79 3.58
N GLN A 79 12.97 -4.30 2.38
CA GLN A 79 12.31 -3.56 1.32
C GLN A 79 10.80 -3.70 1.43
N LEU A 80 10.22 -3.00 2.41
CA LEU A 80 8.78 -3.01 2.67
C LEU A 80 8.18 -1.62 2.82
N PHE A 81 6.87 -1.53 2.66
CA PHE A 81 6.08 -0.35 2.96
C PHE A 81 4.78 -0.71 3.67
N PHE A 82 4.29 0.25 4.44
CA PHE A 82 2.98 0.23 5.08
C PHE A 82 2.14 1.38 4.53
N LEU A 83 0.91 1.06 4.14
CA LEU A 83 -0.03 2.01 3.55
C LEU A 83 -1.39 1.90 4.24
N ARG A 84 -1.89 3.01 4.78
CA ARG A 84 -3.25 3.11 5.31
C ARG A 84 -4.07 4.09 4.48
N MET A 85 -5.16 3.61 3.91
CA MET A 85 -6.06 4.41 3.07
C MET A 85 -7.47 4.45 3.65
N TYR A 86 -8.17 5.54 3.40
CA TYR A 86 -9.61 5.66 3.60
C TYR A 86 -10.28 6.09 2.31
N GLY A 87 -11.48 5.59 2.05
CA GLY A 87 -12.31 6.03 0.94
C GLY A 87 -13.68 6.46 1.45
N SER A 88 -14.04 7.70 1.13
CA SER A 88 -15.33 8.29 1.50
C SER A 88 -16.40 8.15 0.41
N ASN A 89 -15.98 7.97 -0.84
CA ASN A 89 -16.84 7.79 -2.02
C ASN A 89 -16.05 7.08 -3.15
N LYS A 90 -16.73 6.65 -4.23
CA LYS A 90 -16.11 5.96 -5.38
C LYS A 90 -14.90 6.69 -6.01
N ASN A 91 -14.77 8.00 -5.80
CA ASN A 91 -13.70 8.82 -6.39
C ASN A 91 -12.72 9.43 -5.38
N GLY A 92 -13.06 9.50 -4.10
CA GLY A 92 -12.22 10.13 -3.08
C GLY A 92 -11.48 9.09 -2.24
N PHE A 93 -10.15 9.05 -2.34
CA PHE A 93 -9.32 8.15 -1.54
C PHE A 93 -8.11 8.91 -1.00
N ASP A 94 -7.95 8.86 0.31
CA ASP A 94 -6.90 9.58 1.02
C ASP A 94 -5.95 8.59 1.71
N ILE A 95 -4.65 8.80 1.52
CA ILE A 95 -3.64 8.13 2.35
C ILE A 95 -3.57 8.87 3.68
N SER A 96 -3.78 8.15 4.78
CA SER A 96 -3.80 8.73 6.12
C SER A 96 -2.55 8.43 6.94
N LYS A 97 -1.83 7.37 6.59
CA LYS A 97 -0.50 7.04 7.13
C LYS A 97 0.26 6.26 6.08
N GLU A 98 1.54 6.59 5.99
CA GLU A 98 2.47 5.97 5.07
C GLU A 98 3.81 5.81 5.80
N LEU A 99 4.38 4.61 5.72
CA LEU A 99 5.72 4.33 6.20
C LEU A 99 6.45 3.54 5.12
N HIS A 100 7.30 4.21 4.35
CA HIS A 100 8.24 3.57 3.45
C HIS A 100 9.58 3.41 4.16
N LEU A 101 9.95 2.17 4.49
CA LEU A 101 11.27 1.90 5.07
C LEU A 101 12.39 1.93 4.03
N SER A 102 12.06 1.92 2.73
CA SER A 102 13.02 1.73 1.63
C SER A 102 13.12 2.88 0.61
N GLN A 103 12.48 4.03 0.83
CA GLN A 103 12.54 5.25 -0.02
C GLN A 103 12.25 5.11 -1.54
N LEU A 104 11.96 3.91 -2.05
CA LEU A 104 11.84 3.64 -3.49
C LEU A 104 10.52 4.11 -4.12
N HIS A 105 9.51 4.40 -3.30
CA HIS A 105 8.21 4.88 -3.76
C HIS A 105 7.79 6.06 -2.90
N ASN A 106 7.58 7.21 -3.52
CA ASN A 106 7.06 8.42 -2.89
C ASN A 106 5.76 8.80 -3.61
N PRO A 107 4.62 8.19 -3.24
CA PRO A 107 3.31 8.58 -3.73
C PRO A 107 2.87 9.91 -3.07
N HIS A 108 3.50 11.03 -3.43
CA HIS A 108 3.18 12.39 -2.94
C HIS A 108 1.82 12.94 -3.44
N ALA A 109 0.85 12.09 -3.81
CA ALA A 109 -0.36 12.52 -4.52
C ALA A 109 -1.29 13.39 -3.68
N ASN A 110 -1.38 13.14 -2.36
CA ASN A 110 -2.23 13.91 -1.43
C ASN A 110 -1.89 15.42 -1.46
N LEU A 111 -0.61 15.78 -1.66
CA LEU A 111 -0.16 17.17 -1.64
C LEU A 111 -0.41 17.91 -2.95
N VAL A 112 -0.66 17.16 -4.04
CA VAL A 112 -0.78 17.70 -5.41
C VAL A 112 -2.17 17.46 -6.03
N ASN A 113 -3.14 17.00 -5.25
CA ASN A 113 -4.51 16.69 -5.71
C ASN A 113 -4.53 15.74 -6.92
N GLU A 114 -3.63 14.76 -6.92
CA GLU A 114 -3.55 13.73 -7.96
C GLU A 114 -4.34 12.48 -7.55
N HIS A 115 -4.80 11.71 -8.53
CA HIS A 115 -5.61 10.52 -8.29
C HIS A 115 -4.73 9.27 -8.25
N TYR A 116 -4.69 8.60 -7.10
CA TYR A 116 -4.03 7.30 -6.96
C TYR A 116 -4.53 6.28 -7.98
N CYS A 117 -3.62 5.42 -8.43
CA CYS A 117 -3.95 4.34 -9.35
C CYS A 117 -5.04 3.42 -8.78
N ARG A 118 -6.20 3.36 -9.43
CA ARG A 118 -7.34 2.53 -9.00
C ARG A 118 -7.09 1.02 -9.03
N ARG A 119 -5.98 0.59 -9.63
CA ARG A 119 -5.55 -0.82 -9.65
C ARG A 119 -4.82 -1.26 -8.37
N TRP A 120 -4.59 -0.35 -7.42
CA TRP A 120 -4.03 -0.72 -6.12
C TRP A 120 -5.00 -1.60 -5.34
N GLY A 121 -4.49 -2.69 -4.77
CA GLY A 121 -5.25 -3.60 -3.90
C GLY A 121 -5.93 -2.86 -2.73
N ALA A 122 -5.25 -1.85 -2.16
CA ALA A 122 -5.79 -0.97 -1.12
C ALA A 122 -7.15 -0.32 -1.50
N ILE A 123 -7.27 0.18 -2.73
CA ILE A 123 -8.48 0.82 -3.25
C ILE A 123 -9.53 -0.22 -3.60
N THR A 124 -9.12 -1.30 -4.28
CA THR A 124 -10.02 -2.39 -4.63
C THR A 124 -10.66 -3.01 -3.38
N ALA A 125 -9.91 -3.20 -2.30
CA ALA A 125 -10.40 -3.73 -1.04
C ALA A 125 -11.42 -2.81 -0.37
N ILE A 126 -11.20 -1.48 -0.40
CA ILE A 126 -12.17 -0.49 0.09
C ILE A 126 -13.46 -0.56 -0.73
N GLN A 127 -13.36 -0.61 -2.06
CA GLN A 127 -14.52 -0.70 -2.95
C GLN A 127 -15.33 -1.98 -2.70
N LYS A 128 -14.66 -3.14 -2.61
CA LYS A 128 -15.30 -4.41 -2.25
C LYS A 128 -16.02 -4.32 -0.90
N GLN A 129 -15.40 -3.71 0.10
CA GLN A 129 -16.03 -3.52 1.42
C GLN A 129 -17.30 -2.66 1.33
N GLN A 130 -17.26 -1.59 0.53
CA GLN A 130 -18.39 -0.69 0.33
C GLN A 130 -19.56 -1.35 -0.41
N GLU A 131 -19.28 -2.32 -1.28
CA GLU A 131 -20.26 -3.10 -2.06
C GLU A 131 -20.90 -4.25 -1.27
N LEU A 132 -20.36 -4.62 -0.10
CA LEU A 132 -20.93 -5.69 0.74
C LEU A 132 -22.35 -5.32 1.24
N PRO A 133 -23.25 -6.32 1.36
CA PRO A 133 -24.55 -6.12 2.00
C PRO A 133 -24.39 -5.57 3.43
N GLU A 134 -25.30 -4.71 3.88
CA GLU A 134 -25.19 -4.02 5.19
C GLU A 134 -24.87 -4.97 6.36
N LYS A 135 -25.45 -6.18 6.37
CA LYS A 135 -25.22 -7.16 7.46
C LYS A 135 -23.76 -7.61 7.58
N LYS A 136 -23.00 -7.64 6.47
CA LYS A 136 -21.59 -8.04 6.41
C LYS A 136 -20.63 -6.85 6.37
N LYS A 137 -21.08 -5.71 5.81
CA LYS A 137 -20.30 -4.47 5.66
C LYS A 137 -19.67 -3.97 6.96
N TYR A 138 -20.26 -4.27 8.12
CA TYR A 138 -19.80 -3.80 9.44
C TYR A 138 -19.18 -4.88 10.34
N LYS A 139 -19.11 -6.14 9.89
CA LYS A 139 -18.62 -7.26 10.72
C LYS A 139 -17.38 -7.93 10.15
N ASP A 140 -17.35 -8.12 8.84
CA ASP A 140 -16.37 -9.00 8.23
C ASP A 140 -15.17 -8.17 7.76
N LEU A 141 -13.99 -8.50 8.28
CA LEU A 141 -12.72 -8.09 7.68
C LEU A 141 -12.55 -8.86 6.36
N GLN A 142 -12.18 -8.19 5.29
CA GLN A 142 -11.75 -8.86 4.06
C GLN A 142 -10.24 -8.73 3.93
N ILE A 143 -9.61 -9.81 3.48
CA ILE A 143 -8.19 -9.82 3.15
C ILE A 143 -8.03 -10.17 1.69
N ASP A 144 -7.22 -9.40 1.00
CA ASP A 144 -6.88 -9.57 -0.41
C ASP A 144 -5.36 -9.58 -0.57
N VAL A 145 -4.90 -10.29 -1.60
CA VAL A 145 -3.50 -10.30 -2.02
C VAL A 145 -3.41 -9.90 -3.49
N GLN A 146 -2.36 -9.18 -3.84
CA GLN A 146 -2.07 -8.78 -5.21
C GLN A 146 -0.57 -8.65 -5.42
N ILE A 147 -0.07 -9.13 -6.56
CA ILE A 147 1.26 -8.75 -7.03
C ILE A 147 1.13 -7.49 -7.89
N SER A 148 1.70 -6.39 -7.40
CA SER A 148 1.70 -5.11 -8.09
C SER A 148 3.00 -4.94 -8.86
N HIS A 149 2.94 -4.97 -10.20
CA HIS A 149 4.05 -4.67 -11.07
C HIS A 149 4.00 -3.22 -11.52
N TYR A 150 5.02 -2.42 -11.17
CA TYR A 150 5.01 -1.00 -11.51
C TYR A 150 5.41 -0.79 -12.97
N TRP A 151 4.51 -0.13 -13.71
CA TRP A 151 4.68 0.18 -15.13
C TRP A 151 6.02 0.86 -15.41
N GLN A 152 6.71 0.44 -16.48
CA GLN A 152 8.03 0.93 -16.89
C GLN A 152 9.16 0.75 -15.85
N THR A 153 8.97 -0.12 -14.86
CA THR A 153 10.00 -0.48 -13.89
C THR A 153 10.11 -2.00 -13.77
N GLN A 154 11.20 -2.48 -13.17
CA GLN A 154 11.33 -3.89 -12.77
C GLN A 154 10.71 -4.17 -11.40
N ASN A 155 10.19 -3.14 -10.72
CA ASN A 155 9.72 -3.26 -9.35
C ASN A 155 8.40 -4.04 -9.31
N ARG A 156 8.40 -5.10 -8.52
CA ARG A 156 7.22 -5.92 -8.23
C ARG A 156 7.06 -6.00 -6.73
N TYR A 157 5.83 -5.77 -6.25
CA TYR A 157 5.52 -5.84 -4.83
C TYR A 157 4.42 -6.86 -4.59
N LEU A 158 4.62 -7.73 -3.59
CA LEU A 158 3.53 -8.48 -2.99
C LEU A 158 2.79 -7.53 -2.03
N CYS A 159 1.55 -7.23 -2.35
CA CYS A 159 0.68 -6.39 -1.54
C CYS A 159 -0.36 -7.26 -0.86
N ILE A 160 -0.36 -7.26 0.48
CA ILE A 160 -1.38 -7.90 1.30
C ILE A 160 -2.20 -6.79 1.94
N THR A 161 -3.49 -6.77 1.63
CA THR A 161 -4.40 -5.70 2.02
C THR A 161 -5.53 -6.27 2.86
N ILE A 162 -5.78 -5.66 4.01
CA ILE A 162 -6.93 -5.97 4.86
C ILE A 162 -7.86 -4.76 4.86
N SER A 163 -9.11 -4.95 4.41
CA SER A 163 -10.15 -3.93 4.46
C SER A 163 -10.67 -3.78 5.89
N LYS A 164 -11.10 -2.56 6.19
CA LYS A 164 -11.75 -2.23 7.45
C LYS A 164 -13.15 -1.73 7.20
N PRO A 165 -14.14 -2.26 7.94
CA PRO A 165 -15.50 -1.77 7.86
C PRO A 165 -15.54 -0.27 8.25
N PRO A 166 -16.56 0.47 7.79
CA PRO A 166 -16.75 1.83 8.21
C PRO A 166 -16.93 1.93 9.73
N ILE A 167 -16.36 2.96 10.33
CA ILE A 167 -16.42 3.21 11.79
C ILE A 167 -17.85 3.50 12.23
N ASP A 168 -18.63 4.19 11.39
CA ASP A 168 -20.04 4.45 11.63
C ASP A 168 -20.88 4.35 10.35
N LYS A 169 -22.20 4.18 10.51
CA LYS A 169 -23.15 4.14 9.39
C LYS A 169 -23.28 5.47 8.64
N LYS A 170 -22.81 6.58 9.22
CA LYS A 170 -23.06 7.93 8.71
C LYS A 170 -21.97 8.43 7.76
N SER A 171 -20.72 8.02 7.99
CA SER A 171 -19.58 8.43 7.16
C SER A 171 -19.37 7.53 5.95
N GLU A 172 -19.82 6.27 5.99
CA GLU A 172 -19.51 5.22 4.99
C GLU A 172 -18.01 5.05 4.68
N ASN A 173 -17.14 5.69 5.47
CA ASN A 173 -15.71 5.74 5.27
C ASN A 173 -15.09 4.38 5.59
N SER A 174 -14.90 3.56 4.56
CA SER A 174 -14.22 2.28 4.68
C SER A 174 -12.71 2.51 4.58
N GLY A 175 -11.95 1.75 5.36
CA GLY A 175 -10.50 1.83 5.40
C GLY A 175 -9.84 0.62 4.76
N SER A 176 -8.55 0.73 4.46
CA SER A 176 -7.70 -0.43 4.23
C SER A 176 -6.31 -0.21 4.79
N VAL A 177 -5.69 -1.32 5.16
CA VAL A 177 -4.31 -1.38 5.64
C VAL A 177 -3.56 -2.36 4.74
N THR A 178 -2.45 -1.93 4.16
CA THR A 178 -1.67 -2.72 3.22
C THR A 178 -0.22 -2.85 3.67
N LEU A 179 0.28 -4.08 3.63
CA LEU A 179 1.70 -4.41 3.69
C LEU A 179 2.19 -4.68 2.28
N GLY A 180 3.16 -3.90 1.82
CA GLY A 180 3.82 -4.13 0.55
C GLY A 180 5.25 -4.62 0.75
N LEU A 181 5.60 -5.73 0.12
CA LEU A 181 6.92 -6.35 0.19
C LEU A 181 7.52 -6.40 -1.21
N LEU A 182 8.73 -5.85 -1.41
CA LEU A 182 9.42 -5.94 -2.70
C LEU A 182 9.75 -7.41 -2.99
N ILE A 183 9.38 -7.89 -4.18
CA ILE A 183 9.70 -9.23 -4.64
C ILE A 183 11.16 -9.25 -5.10
N ASP A 184 12.04 -9.60 -4.17
CA ASP A 184 13.45 -9.84 -4.40
C ASP A 184 13.82 -11.33 -4.14
N GLY A 185 15.11 -11.66 -4.26
CA GLY A 185 15.60 -13.01 -4.03
C GLY A 185 15.35 -13.55 -2.62
N ASN A 186 15.27 -12.68 -1.61
CA ASN A 186 15.01 -13.09 -0.22
C ASN A 186 13.53 -13.38 -0.01
N LEU A 187 12.65 -12.50 -0.50
CA LEU A 187 11.21 -12.71 -0.41
C LEU A 187 10.78 -13.97 -1.18
N MET A 188 11.35 -14.21 -2.37
CA MET A 188 11.06 -15.42 -3.16
C MET A 188 11.47 -16.72 -2.46
N LYS A 189 12.50 -16.70 -1.61
CA LYS A 189 12.90 -17.88 -0.82
C LYS A 189 11.98 -18.10 0.38
N LEU A 190 11.47 -17.03 0.97
CA LEU A 190 10.62 -17.10 2.16
C LEU A 190 9.17 -17.45 1.82
N MET A 191 8.58 -16.74 0.85
CA MET A 191 7.16 -16.80 0.53
C MET A 191 6.88 -17.79 -0.59
N GLN A 192 6.56 -19.03 -0.25
CA GLN A 192 6.35 -20.09 -1.24
C GLN A 192 5.11 -19.85 -2.11
N PHE A 193 4.07 -19.22 -1.55
CA PHE A 193 2.84 -18.88 -2.27
C PHE A 193 3.02 -17.79 -3.33
N LEU A 194 4.19 -17.16 -3.48
CA LEU A 194 4.41 -16.16 -4.54
C LEU A 194 4.18 -16.70 -5.96
N ASN A 195 4.29 -18.03 -6.14
CA ASN A 195 4.04 -18.71 -7.41
C ASN A 195 2.62 -19.25 -7.54
N ASP A 196 1.74 -18.98 -6.56
CA ASP A 196 0.35 -19.40 -6.63
C ASP A 196 -0.36 -18.68 -7.79
N PRO A 197 -0.89 -19.41 -8.79
CA PRO A 197 -1.57 -18.83 -9.94
C PRO A 197 -2.84 -18.06 -9.57
N ASN A 198 -3.39 -18.28 -8.37
CA ASN A 198 -4.57 -17.56 -7.88
C ASN A 198 -4.26 -16.14 -7.43
N ILE A 199 -2.99 -15.77 -7.24
CA ILE A 199 -2.61 -14.41 -6.84
C ILE A 199 -2.66 -13.49 -8.07
N PRO A 200 -3.57 -12.50 -8.10
CA PRO A 200 -3.69 -11.63 -9.25
C PRO A 200 -2.45 -10.75 -9.38
N THR A 201 -1.81 -10.80 -10.55
CA THR A 201 -0.77 -9.85 -10.92
C THR A 201 -1.40 -8.70 -11.70
N ARG A 202 -1.17 -7.46 -11.24
CA ARG A 202 -1.67 -6.24 -11.89
C ARG A 202 -0.55 -5.27 -12.17
N THR A 203 -0.59 -4.70 -13.37
CA THR A 203 0.28 -3.58 -13.73
C THR A 203 -0.30 -2.28 -13.19
N VAL A 204 0.45 -1.61 -12.31
CA VAL A 204 0.03 -0.42 -11.58
C VAL A 204 0.97 0.75 -11.82
N HIS A 205 0.57 1.94 -11.36
CA HIS A 205 1.42 3.12 -11.29
C HIS A 205 1.14 3.89 -9.98
N THR A 206 1.78 5.03 -9.76
CA THR A 206 1.52 5.88 -8.58
C THR A 206 0.20 6.63 -8.70
N THR A 207 0.08 7.52 -9.69
CA THR A 207 -1.11 8.32 -9.96
C THR A 207 -1.52 8.24 -11.42
N CYS A 208 -2.80 8.53 -11.72
CA CYS A 208 -3.32 8.55 -13.09
C CYS A 208 -2.66 9.66 -13.91
N GLU A 209 -2.48 10.83 -13.34
CA GLU A 209 -1.92 12.04 -13.96
C GLU A 209 -0.47 11.83 -14.44
N ARG A 210 0.25 10.91 -13.81
CA ARG A 210 1.66 10.57 -14.12
C ARG A 210 1.81 9.25 -14.86
N CYS A 211 0.71 8.53 -15.11
CA CYS A 211 0.77 7.21 -15.72
C CYS A 211 0.75 7.32 -17.24
N SER A 212 1.80 6.87 -17.91
CA SER A 212 1.90 6.83 -19.38
C SER A 212 1.15 5.67 -20.05
N MET A 213 0.50 4.79 -19.27
CA MET A 213 -0.22 3.63 -19.79
C MET A 213 -1.46 4.04 -20.57
N GLN A 214 -1.56 3.62 -21.83
CA GLN A 214 -2.62 4.02 -22.76
C GLN A 214 -3.95 3.32 -22.46
N ASP A 215 -3.96 1.98 -22.40
CA ASP A 215 -5.21 1.20 -22.28
C ASP A 215 -5.59 0.86 -20.83
N CYS A 216 -5.69 1.89 -19.98
CA CYS A 216 -6.09 1.72 -18.58
C CYS A 216 -7.59 1.97 -18.39
N LYS A 217 -8.39 0.90 -18.30
CA LYS A 217 -9.86 0.98 -18.10
C LYS A 217 -10.26 1.58 -16.75
N GLU A 218 -9.38 1.50 -15.75
CA GLU A 218 -9.60 1.99 -14.40
C GLU A 218 -9.06 3.42 -14.19
N ARG A 219 -8.58 4.07 -15.27
CA ARG A 219 -8.08 5.44 -15.25
C ARG A 219 -9.22 6.40 -14.91
N VAL A 220 -8.97 7.30 -13.96
CA VAL A 220 -9.93 8.33 -13.54
C VAL A 220 -9.54 9.74 -13.96
N SER A 221 -8.31 9.91 -14.45
CA SER A 221 -7.76 11.21 -14.84
C SER A 221 -6.76 11.04 -16.00
N GLU A 222 -6.74 12.03 -16.89
CA GLU A 222 -5.81 12.09 -18.01
C GLU A 222 -4.36 12.21 -17.53
N PRO A 223 -3.37 11.74 -18.30
CA PRO A 223 -1.96 11.79 -17.91
C PRO A 223 -1.36 13.19 -18.11
N ILE A 224 -1.93 14.18 -17.43
CA ILE A 224 -1.61 15.61 -17.57
C ILE A 224 -0.11 15.89 -17.36
N GLN A 225 0.54 15.20 -16.41
CA GLN A 225 1.97 15.41 -16.16
C GLN A 225 2.83 14.88 -17.30
N ILE A 226 2.43 13.77 -17.93
CA ILE A 226 3.12 13.22 -19.11
C ILE A 226 2.94 14.17 -20.31
N GLN A 227 1.73 14.67 -20.53
CA GLN A 227 1.45 15.64 -21.61
C GLN A 227 2.28 16.92 -21.44
N LYS A 228 2.38 17.43 -20.21
CA LYS A 228 3.21 18.61 -19.90
C LYS A 228 4.68 18.35 -20.18
N GLN A 229 5.21 17.20 -19.74
CA GLN A 229 6.61 16.82 -20.00
C GLN A 229 6.91 16.70 -21.50
N LEU A 230 6.01 16.09 -22.27
CA LEU A 230 6.18 15.98 -23.72
C LEU A 230 6.21 17.36 -24.38
N LYS A 231 5.31 18.26 -23.99
CA LYS A 231 5.28 19.64 -24.50
C LYS A 231 6.56 20.42 -24.17
N GLU A 232 7.08 20.29 -22.94
CA GLU A 232 8.35 20.91 -22.54
C GLU A 232 9.53 20.36 -23.36
N GLN A 233 9.55 19.06 -23.65
CA GLN A 233 10.58 18.45 -24.49
C GLN A 233 10.49 18.91 -25.96
N GLU A 234 9.29 19.09 -26.50
CA GLU A 234 9.08 19.62 -27.84
C GLU A 234 9.59 21.06 -27.96
N ILE A 235 9.25 21.92 -26.98
CA ILE A 235 9.75 23.30 -26.93
C ILE A 235 11.28 23.33 -26.85
N LYS A 236 11.88 22.49 -26.00
CA LYS A 236 13.32 22.42 -25.85
C LYS A 236 14.02 22.00 -27.15
N LYS A 237 13.48 20.98 -27.84
CA LYS A 237 14.00 20.53 -29.14
C LYS A 237 13.89 21.61 -30.22
N ALA A 238 12.81 22.39 -30.21
CA ALA A 238 12.65 23.50 -31.14
C ALA A 238 13.70 24.61 -30.91
N ILE A 239 13.97 24.96 -29.66
CA ILE A 239 15.00 25.95 -29.29
C ILE A 239 16.39 25.45 -29.71
N GLU A 240 16.76 24.21 -29.36
CA GLU A 240 18.04 23.61 -29.76
C GLU A 240 18.20 23.50 -31.29
N GLY A 241 17.08 23.33 -32.01
CA GLY A 241 17.06 23.35 -33.46
C GLY A 241 17.38 24.73 -34.03
N LEU A 242 16.84 25.80 -33.44
CA LEU A 242 17.07 27.18 -33.88
C LEU A 242 18.52 27.63 -33.63
N ASP A 243 19.12 27.25 -32.50
CA ASP A 243 20.52 27.56 -32.16
C ASP A 243 21.53 26.90 -33.11
N LYS A 244 21.16 25.78 -33.76
CA LYS A 244 21.99 25.13 -34.79
C LYS A 244 21.94 25.81 -36.16
N PHE A 245 20.96 26.69 -36.40
CA PHE A 245 20.87 27.46 -37.66
C PHE A 245 21.51 28.85 -37.54
N THR A 246 21.90 29.29 -36.35
CA THR A 246 22.43 30.64 -36.07
C THR A 246 23.91 30.66 -35.69
N GLY A 247 24.62 29.52 -35.73
CA GLY A 247 26.08 29.41 -35.59
C GLY A 247 26.74 28.82 -36.84
#